data_AF-E6V9S0-F1
#
_entry.id   AF-E6V9S0-F1
#
_cell.length_a   1.000
_cell.length_b   1.000
_cell.length_c   1.000
_cell.angle_alpha   90.00
_cell.angle_beta   90.00
_cell.angle_gamma   90.00
#
_symmetry.space_group_name_H-M   'P 1'
#
loop_
_entity.id
_entity.type
_entity.pdbx_description
1 polymer ?
#
loop_
_entity_poly.entity_id
_entity_poly.type
_entity_poly.pdbx_seq_one_letter_code
_entity_poly.pdbx_strand_id
1 'polypeptide(L)'
;MTDLALTVVWPDQERARSSFLERVAPWCKEQWAAGRLLEIEVRLHEDAKTDRQRKYYHGVVLKTIAAQARPNGAQFTLKVWKEHFREEYLGYKTVTTKNPLTGKKVRRRVRVSSEDLGVKGYSRFIDRVSAFAATELGVTFPASFEQWERMQVDPDTGEIVGAVCP
;
A
#
# COMPACT_ATOMS: atom_id res chain seq x y z
N MET A 1 -21.09 5.69 -8.88
CA MET A 1 -21.39 6.73 -7.87
C MET A 1 -20.07 7.44 -7.59
N THR A 2 -19.99 8.74 -7.83
CA THR A 2 -18.76 9.52 -7.63
C THR A 2 -18.58 9.73 -6.13
N ASP A 3 -17.67 8.99 -5.51
CA ASP A 3 -17.38 9.12 -4.09
C ASP A 3 -16.62 10.44 -3.88
N LEU A 4 -17.30 11.43 -3.31
CA LEU A 4 -16.74 12.76 -3.05
C LEU A 4 -15.88 12.68 -1.78
N ALA A 5 -14.61 12.32 -1.96
CA ALA A 5 -13.64 12.23 -0.88
C ALA A 5 -12.59 13.35 -1.00
N LEU A 6 -12.45 14.18 0.04
CA LEU A 6 -11.36 15.15 0.15
C LEU A 6 -10.18 14.50 0.89
N THR A 7 -9.04 14.36 0.22
CA THR A 7 -7.80 13.86 0.83
C THR A 7 -6.73 14.94 0.82
N VAL A 8 -6.08 15.16 1.96
CA VAL A 8 -5.02 16.17 2.15
C VAL A 8 -3.78 15.55 2.79
N VAL A 9 -2.59 15.98 2.35
CA VAL A 9 -1.30 15.56 2.92
C VAL A 9 -0.54 16.79 3.35
N TRP A 10 -0.11 16.82 4.62
CA TRP A 10 0.59 17.97 5.19
C TRP A 10 2.03 17.62 5.52
N PRO A 11 3.02 18.20 4.83
CA PRO A 11 4.43 17.98 5.12
C PRO A 11 4.94 18.85 6.28
N ASP A 12 4.26 19.96 6.60
CA ASP A 12 4.64 20.90 7.65
C ASP A 12 3.39 21.54 8.31
N GLN A 13 3.60 22.12 9.50
CA GLN A 13 2.54 22.65 10.35
C GLN A 13 1.83 23.88 9.75
N GLU A 14 2.56 24.75 9.06
CA GLU A 14 1.99 25.97 8.48
C GLU A 14 1.06 25.62 7.33
N ARG A 15 1.48 24.72 6.44
CA ARG A 15 0.64 24.19 5.36
C ARG A 15 -0.53 23.37 5.88
N ALA A 16 -0.36 22.64 6.99
CA ALA A 16 -1.46 21.92 7.63
C ALA A 16 -2.56 22.87 8.08
N ARG A 17 -2.18 23.95 8.78
CA ARG A 17 -3.13 24.94 9.29
C ARG A 17 -3.88 25.63 8.16
N SER A 18 -3.18 26.14 7.15
CA SER A 18 -3.82 26.84 6.03
C SER A 18 -4.75 25.90 5.26
N SER A 19 -4.29 24.70 4.92
CA SER A 19 -5.10 23.70 4.22
C SER A 19 -6.36 23.30 5.00
N PHE A 20 -6.27 23.15 6.32
CA PHE A 20 -7.42 22.80 7.13
C PHE A 20 -8.47 23.92 7.17
N LEU A 21 -8.04 25.17 7.36
CA LEU A 21 -8.94 26.32 7.47
C LEU A 21 -9.55 26.73 6.13
N GLU A 22 -8.76 26.69 5.07
CA GLU A 22 -9.17 27.23 3.76
C GLU A 22 -9.80 26.18 2.85
N ARG A 23 -9.55 24.89 3.09
CA ARG A 23 -10.01 23.81 2.21
C ARG A 23 -10.88 22.78 2.91
N VAL A 24 -10.38 22.20 4.01
CA VAL A 24 -11.10 21.12 4.71
C VAL A 24 -12.37 21.64 5.37
N ALA A 25 -12.27 22.70 6.18
CA ALA A 25 -13.41 23.24 6.91
C ALA A 25 -14.54 23.76 5.99
N PRO A 26 -14.27 24.53 4.91
CA PRO A 26 -15.31 24.94 3.97
C PRO A 26 -15.98 23.77 3.27
N TRP A 27 -15.20 22.79 2.81
CA TRP A 27 -15.74 21.60 2.15
C TRP A 27 -16.64 20.78 3.10
N CYS A 28 -16.22 20.55 4.35
CA CYS A 28 -17.05 19.85 5.33
C CYS A 28 -18.37 20.57 5.57
N LYS A 29 -18.34 21.91 5.64
CA LYS A 29 -19.54 22.73 5.79
C LYS A 29 -20.51 22.56 4.61
N GLU A 30 -20.01 22.51 3.38
CA GLU A 30 -20.84 22.27 2.19
C GLU A 30 -21.46 20.87 2.21
N GLN A 31 -20.72 19.84 2.59
CA GLN A 31 -21.26 18.47 2.64
C GLN A 31 -22.31 18.30 3.76
N TRP A 32 -22.11 18.94 4.92
CA TRP A 32 -23.14 18.96 5.97
C TRP A 32 -24.38 19.72 5.55
N ALA A 33 -24.23 20.84 4.83
CA ALA A 33 -25.37 21.56 4.24
C ALA A 33 -26.13 20.69 3.23
N ALA A 34 -25.44 19.78 2.54
CA ALA A 34 -26.04 18.77 1.67
C ALA A 34 -26.60 17.54 2.43
N GLY A 35 -26.59 17.55 3.77
CA GLY A 35 -27.16 16.48 4.62
C GLY A 35 -26.31 15.20 4.68
N ARG A 36 -25.03 15.26 4.31
CA ARG A 36 -24.14 14.09 4.30
C ARG A 36 -23.43 13.94 5.64
N LEU A 37 -23.20 12.70 6.04
CA LEU A 37 -22.34 12.36 7.17
C LEU A 37 -20.89 12.28 6.68
N LEU A 38 -19.96 12.83 7.47
CA LEU A 38 -18.54 12.88 7.15
C LEU A 38 -17.71 12.19 8.23
N GLU A 39 -16.69 11.46 7.80
CA GLU A 39 -15.68 10.83 8.65
C GLU A 39 -14.30 11.38 8.27
N ILE A 40 -13.48 11.75 9.27
CA ILE A 40 -12.12 12.25 9.06
C ILE A 40 -11.16 11.33 9.79
N GLU A 41 -10.22 10.73 9.06
CA GLU A 41 -9.14 9.92 9.61
C GLU A 41 -7.80 10.65 9.43
N VAL A 42 -7.15 11.02 10.55
CA VAL A 42 -5.82 11.65 10.53
C VAL A 42 -4.78 10.60 10.90
N ARG A 43 -3.83 10.34 10.00
CA ARG A 43 -2.78 9.33 10.17
C ARG A 43 -1.41 9.90 9.87
N LEU A 44 -0.36 9.21 10.35
CA LEU A 44 1.00 9.52 9.98
C LEU A 44 1.24 9.24 8.49
N HIS A 45 2.00 10.13 7.84
CA HIS A 45 2.29 10.03 6.41
C HIS A 45 2.96 8.70 6.03
N GLU A 46 3.82 8.16 6.90
CA GLU A 46 4.52 6.89 6.65
C GLU A 46 3.55 5.68 6.61
N ASP A 47 2.54 5.67 7.47
CA ASP A 47 1.51 4.62 7.49
C ASP A 47 0.65 4.71 6.23
N ALA A 48 0.22 5.93 5.87
CA ALA A 48 -0.54 6.18 4.65
C ALA A 48 0.24 5.78 3.38
N LYS A 49 1.54 6.04 3.35
CA LYS A 49 2.43 5.63 2.25
C LYS A 49 2.58 4.12 2.18
N THR A 50 2.72 3.45 3.32
CA THR A 50 2.79 1.97 3.38
C THR A 50 1.50 1.35 2.85
N ASP A 51 0.34 1.93 3.18
CA ASP A 51 -0.96 1.45 2.68
C ASP A 51 -1.11 1.67 1.16
N ARG A 52 -0.62 2.78 0.60
CA ARG A 52 -0.56 3.00 -0.87
C ARG A 52 0.36 2.00 -1.55
N GLN A 53 1.54 1.73 -0.99
CA GLN A 53 2.47 0.73 -1.52
C GLN A 53 1.83 -0.66 -1.53
N ARG A 54 1.06 -1.03 -0.49
CA ARG A 54 0.30 -2.28 -0.44
C ARG A 54 -0.78 -2.33 -1.52
N LYS A 55 -1.54 -1.25 -1.72
CA LYS A 55 -2.54 -1.16 -2.79
C LYS A 55 -1.91 -1.33 -4.17
N TYR A 56 -0.79 -0.67 -4.44
CA TYR A 56 -0.06 -0.82 -5.70
C TYR A 56 0.47 -2.24 -5.90
N TYR A 57 1.10 -2.84 -4.88
CA TYR A 57 1.65 -4.18 -4.98
C TYR A 57 0.57 -5.24 -5.25
N HIS A 58 -0.53 -5.21 -4.49
CA HIS A 58 -1.61 -6.18 -4.66
C HIS A 58 -2.49 -5.88 -5.88
N GLY A 59 -2.74 -4.60 -6.18
CA GLY A 59 -3.65 -4.16 -7.23
C GLY A 59 -3.02 -4.13 -8.62
N VAL A 60 -1.74 -3.78 -8.73
CA VAL A 60 -1.04 -3.61 -10.01
C VAL A 60 -0.02 -4.72 -10.21
N VAL A 61 0.97 -4.84 -9.33
CA VAL A 61 2.12 -5.74 -9.55
C VAL A 61 1.67 -7.20 -9.61
N LEU A 62 1.02 -7.69 -8.56
CA LEU A 62 0.60 -9.09 -8.51
C LEU A 62 -0.47 -9.45 -9.54
N LYS A 63 -1.40 -8.53 -9.84
CA LYS A 63 -2.42 -8.76 -10.89
C LYS A 63 -1.78 -8.83 -12.27
N THR A 64 -0.83 -7.95 -12.56
CA THR A 64 -0.08 -7.96 -13.83
C THR A 64 0.72 -9.25 -13.99
N ILE A 65 1.42 -9.69 -12.93
CA ILE A 65 2.16 -10.96 -12.95
C ILE A 65 1.21 -12.14 -13.17
N ALA A 66 0.11 -12.23 -12.40
CA ALA A 66 -0.85 -13.32 -12.57
C ALA A 66 -1.48 -13.34 -13.99
N ALA A 67 -1.71 -12.15 -14.57
CA ALA A 67 -2.26 -12.03 -15.91
C ALA A 67 -1.27 -12.42 -17.01
N GLN A 68 0.01 -12.05 -16.91
CA GLN A 68 1.00 -12.23 -17.98
C GLN A 68 1.88 -13.47 -17.80
N ALA A 69 2.30 -13.80 -16.58
CA ALA A 69 3.31 -14.84 -16.34
C ALA A 69 2.73 -16.26 -16.53
N ARG A 70 3.44 -17.07 -17.32
CA ARG A 70 3.13 -18.49 -17.58
C ARG A 70 4.34 -19.40 -17.37
N PRO A 71 4.91 -19.45 -16.16
CA PRO A 71 6.04 -20.35 -15.91
C PRO A 71 5.60 -21.80 -16.16
N ASN A 72 6.38 -22.53 -16.94
CA ASN A 72 6.07 -23.89 -17.38
C ASN A 72 4.68 -24.04 -18.05
N GLY A 73 4.17 -22.98 -18.69
CA GLY A 73 2.87 -23.00 -19.37
C GLY A 73 1.66 -22.93 -18.45
N ALA A 74 1.83 -22.87 -17.13
CA ALA A 74 0.74 -22.84 -16.16
C ALA A 74 0.43 -21.42 -15.68
N GLN A 75 -0.85 -21.15 -15.39
CA GLN A 75 -1.28 -19.93 -14.70
C GLN A 75 -1.36 -20.21 -13.20
N PHE A 76 -0.91 -19.25 -12.40
CA PHE A 76 -0.99 -19.34 -10.94
C PHE A 76 -1.84 -18.20 -10.38
N THR A 77 -2.60 -18.51 -9.34
CA THR A 77 -3.45 -17.53 -8.65
C THR A 77 -2.60 -16.52 -7.88
N LEU A 78 -3.18 -15.36 -7.57
CA LEU A 78 -2.56 -14.31 -6.74
C LEU A 78 -2.03 -14.85 -5.40
N LYS A 79 -2.73 -15.82 -4.80
CA LYS A 79 -2.33 -16.43 -3.52
C LYS A 79 -1.01 -17.19 -3.64
N VAL A 80 -0.82 -17.90 -4.75
CA VAL A 80 0.41 -18.67 -5.01
C VAL A 80 1.59 -17.71 -5.23
N TRP A 81 1.40 -16.68 -6.06
CA TRP A 81 2.44 -15.65 -6.28
C TRP A 81 2.81 -14.92 -4.99
N LYS A 82 1.81 -14.54 -4.19
CA LYS A 82 2.03 -13.87 -2.89
C LYS A 82 2.87 -14.74 -1.95
N GLU A 83 2.58 -16.04 -1.90
CA GLU A 83 3.32 -16.97 -1.04
C GLU A 83 4.75 -17.21 -1.55
N HIS A 84 4.92 -17.39 -2.86
CA HIS A 84 6.22 -17.56 -3.48
C HIS A 84 7.16 -16.37 -3.21
N PHE A 85 6.71 -15.13 -3.50
CA PHE A 85 7.53 -13.94 -3.27
C PHE A 85 7.79 -13.65 -1.79
N ARG A 86 6.84 -14.00 -0.91
CA ARG A 86 7.04 -13.90 0.54
C ARG A 86 8.15 -14.84 0.99
N GLU A 87 8.08 -16.10 0.60
CA GLU A 87 9.08 -17.09 0.99
C GLU A 87 10.47 -16.73 0.46
N GLU A 88 10.55 -16.32 -0.81
CA GLU A 88 11.79 -15.96 -1.49
C GLU A 88 12.47 -14.72 -0.88
N TYR A 89 11.72 -13.64 -0.65
CA TYR A 89 12.33 -12.34 -0.29
C TYR A 89 12.18 -11.93 1.17
N LEU A 90 11.21 -12.47 1.92
CA LEU A 90 10.96 -12.10 3.32
C LEU A 90 11.34 -13.20 4.31
N GLY A 91 11.17 -14.47 3.92
CA GLY A 91 11.57 -15.62 4.71
C GLY A 91 10.92 -15.69 6.11
N TYR A 92 11.75 -15.98 7.12
CA TYR A 92 11.30 -16.28 8.49
C TYR A 92 12.14 -15.53 9.52
N LYS A 93 11.49 -15.03 10.58
CA LYS A 93 12.14 -14.43 11.76
C LYS A 93 12.06 -15.37 12.95
N THR A 94 13.12 -15.42 13.76
CA THR A 94 13.10 -16.18 15.02
C THR A 94 12.53 -15.30 16.13
N VAL A 95 11.36 -15.67 16.65
CA VAL A 95 10.72 -14.97 17.76
C VAL A 95 10.92 -15.78 19.04
N THR A 96 11.43 -15.11 20.08
CA THR A 96 11.49 -15.69 21.42
C THR A 96 10.24 -15.28 22.18
N THR A 97 9.44 -16.24 22.61
CA THR A 97 8.23 -16.01 23.40
C THR A 97 8.36 -16.74 24.73
N LYS A 98 7.90 -16.12 25.82
CA LYS A 98 7.82 -16.78 27.11
C LYS A 98 6.56 -17.64 27.11
N ASN A 99 6.70 -18.94 27.35
CA ASN A 99 5.53 -19.82 27.47
C ASN A 99 4.72 -19.38 28.71
N PRO A 100 3.45 -18.99 28.56
CA PRO A 100 2.64 -18.50 29.67
C PRO A 100 2.35 -19.57 30.72
N LEU A 101 2.38 -20.85 30.35
CA LEU A 101 2.11 -21.98 31.24
C LEU A 101 3.35 -22.44 32.01
N THR A 102 4.54 -22.37 31.42
CA THR A 102 5.77 -22.94 32.03
C THR A 102 6.82 -21.89 32.39
N GLY A 103 6.64 -20.63 31.98
CA GLY A 103 7.58 -19.55 32.22
C GLY A 103 8.90 -19.64 31.42
N LYS A 104 9.15 -20.75 30.71
CA LYS A 104 10.37 -20.97 29.92
C LYS A 104 10.34 -20.15 28.63
N LYS A 105 11.51 -19.63 28.23
CA LYS A 105 11.69 -18.97 26.93
C LYS A 105 11.73 -20.03 25.83
N VAL A 106 10.86 -19.91 24.84
CA VAL A 106 10.81 -20.78 23.67
C VAL A 106 11.12 -19.94 22.44
N ARG A 107 12.00 -20.43 21.57
CA ARG A 107 12.32 -19.80 20.28
C ARG A 107 11.54 -20.51 19.19
N ARG A 108 10.77 -19.77 18.39
CA ARG A 108 10.04 -20.30 17.24
C ARG A 108 10.38 -19.52 15.98
N ARG A 109 10.47 -20.20 14.84
CA ARG A 109 10.51 -19.53 13.54
C ARG A 109 9.09 -19.10 13.20
N VAL A 110 8.90 -17.81 12.94
CA VAL A 110 7.63 -17.20 12.57
C VAL A 110 7.77 -16.62 11.17
N ARG A 111 6.72 -16.78 10.37
CA ARG A 111 6.63 -16.15 9.05
C ARG A 111 6.76 -14.63 9.18
N VAL A 112 7.54 -14.01 8.30
CA VAL A 112 7.54 -12.55 8.16
C VAL A 112 6.37 -12.17 7.26
N SER A 113 5.47 -11.33 7.76
CA SER A 113 4.39 -10.76 6.94
C SER A 113 4.94 -9.57 6.16
N SER A 114 4.49 -9.41 4.91
CA SER A 114 4.71 -8.16 4.15
C SER A 114 4.07 -6.95 4.83
N GLU A 115 3.12 -7.18 5.74
CA GLU A 115 2.48 -6.12 6.54
C GLU A 115 3.38 -5.59 7.66
N ASP A 116 4.37 -6.37 8.11
CA ASP A 116 5.32 -5.94 9.14
C ASP A 116 6.43 -5.01 8.58
N LEU A 117 6.42 -4.77 7.27
CA LEU A 117 7.42 -3.94 6.59
C LEU A 117 7.02 -2.46 6.64
N GLY A 118 7.96 -1.61 7.06
CA GLY A 118 7.85 -0.16 6.84
C GLY A 118 8.13 0.25 5.39
N VAL A 119 7.90 1.53 5.09
CA VAL A 119 7.98 2.12 3.73
C VAL A 119 9.22 1.70 2.93
N LYS A 120 10.41 1.78 3.55
CA LYS A 120 11.69 1.42 2.87
C LYS A 120 11.79 -0.07 2.57
N GLY A 121 11.36 -0.91 3.51
CA GLY A 121 11.37 -2.37 3.34
C GLY A 121 10.40 -2.79 2.24
N TYR A 122 9.24 -2.16 2.20
CA TYR A 122 8.22 -2.44 1.19
C TYR A 122 8.66 -1.98 -0.21
N SER A 123 9.30 -0.80 -0.33
CA SER A 123 9.87 -0.35 -1.61
C SER A 123 10.86 -1.37 -2.19
N ARG A 124 11.84 -1.80 -1.37
CA ARG A 124 12.83 -2.81 -1.79
C ARG A 124 12.18 -4.14 -2.19
N PHE A 125 11.09 -4.51 -1.50
CA PHE A 125 10.34 -5.72 -1.81
C PHE A 125 9.63 -5.60 -3.17
N ILE A 126 8.94 -4.49 -3.44
CA ILE A 126 8.33 -4.22 -4.75
C ILE A 126 9.39 -4.24 -5.86
N ASP A 127 10.53 -3.59 -5.64
CA ASP A 127 11.60 -3.50 -6.65
C ASP A 127 12.14 -4.88 -7.01
N ARG A 128 12.39 -5.74 -6.00
CA ARG A 128 12.86 -7.12 -6.22
C ARG A 128 11.85 -7.98 -6.97
N VAL A 129 10.58 -7.91 -6.58
CA VAL A 129 9.50 -8.66 -7.25
C VAL A 129 9.34 -8.19 -8.70
N SER A 130 9.38 -6.88 -8.92
CA SER A 130 9.23 -6.29 -10.26
C SER A 130 10.42 -6.65 -11.15
N ALA A 131 11.64 -6.62 -10.61
CA ALA A 131 12.85 -7.04 -11.31
C ALA A 131 12.76 -8.51 -11.73
N PHE A 132 12.43 -9.41 -10.80
CA PHE A 132 12.28 -10.84 -11.10
C PHE A 132 11.18 -11.09 -12.14
N ALA A 133 10.03 -10.43 -12.02
CA ALA A 133 8.96 -10.58 -12.98
C ALA A 133 9.34 -10.08 -14.37
N ALA A 134 10.12 -9.00 -14.48
CA ALA A 134 10.60 -8.50 -15.76
C ALA A 134 11.69 -9.41 -16.37
N THR A 135 12.62 -9.92 -15.57
CA THR A 135 13.76 -10.70 -16.07
C THR A 135 13.42 -12.17 -16.33
N GLU A 136 12.74 -12.83 -15.39
CA GLU A 136 12.49 -14.27 -15.44
C GLU A 136 11.14 -14.60 -16.09
N LEU A 137 10.14 -13.74 -15.90
CA LEU A 137 8.77 -13.98 -16.38
C LEU A 137 8.42 -13.16 -17.62
N GLY A 138 9.28 -12.23 -18.05
CA GLY A 138 9.04 -11.35 -19.20
C GLY A 138 7.85 -10.40 -19.02
N VAL A 139 7.45 -10.11 -17.79
CA VAL A 139 6.28 -9.29 -17.47
C VAL A 139 6.59 -7.82 -17.69
N THR A 140 5.70 -7.12 -18.39
CA THR A 140 5.78 -5.66 -18.56
C THR A 140 4.75 -4.98 -17.66
N PHE A 141 5.24 -4.08 -16.80
CA PHE A 141 4.39 -3.30 -15.92
C PHE A 141 3.93 -2.00 -16.58
N PRO A 142 2.67 -1.58 -16.35
CA PRO A 142 2.11 -0.38 -16.99
C PRO A 142 2.67 0.93 -16.43
N ALA A 143 3.11 0.95 -15.16
CA ALA A 143 3.64 2.13 -14.49
C ALA A 143 4.55 1.69 -13.32
N SER A 144 5.48 2.53 -12.91
CA SER A 144 6.22 2.37 -11.65
C SER A 144 5.40 2.82 -10.44
N PHE A 145 5.83 2.50 -9.21
CA PHE A 145 5.15 2.96 -8.00
C PHE A 145 5.05 4.50 -7.95
N GLU A 146 6.12 5.22 -8.30
CA GLU A 146 6.11 6.69 -8.29
C GLU A 146 5.16 7.27 -9.35
N GLN A 147 5.13 6.68 -10.55
CA GLN A 147 4.21 7.09 -11.60
C GLN A 147 2.76 6.82 -11.20
N TRP A 148 2.50 5.64 -10.62
CA TRP A 148 1.19 5.30 -10.08
C TRP A 148 0.79 6.23 -8.94
N GLU A 149 1.70 6.53 -8.01
CA GLU A 149 1.46 7.47 -6.90
C GLU A 149 1.17 8.88 -7.43
N ARG A 150 1.84 9.35 -8.48
CA ARG A 150 1.57 10.65 -9.12
C ARG A 150 0.27 10.66 -9.92
N MET A 151 -0.08 9.59 -10.64
CA MET A 151 -1.40 9.50 -11.29
C MET A 151 -2.52 9.54 -10.26
N GLN A 152 -2.21 9.02 -9.07
CA GLN A 152 -3.06 9.06 -7.91
C GLN A 152 -2.91 10.36 -7.13
N VAL A 153 -2.10 11.35 -7.51
CA VAL A 153 -1.89 12.62 -6.77
C VAL A 153 -1.80 13.79 -7.77
N ASP A 154 -2.85 14.60 -7.86
CA ASP A 154 -2.92 15.85 -8.62
C ASP A 154 -1.70 16.74 -8.29
N PRO A 155 -0.91 17.10 -9.32
CA PRO A 155 0.37 17.78 -9.13
C PRO A 155 0.26 19.24 -8.68
N ASP A 156 -0.88 19.89 -8.91
CA ASP A 156 -1.09 21.30 -8.56
C ASP A 156 -1.70 21.46 -7.16
N THR A 157 -2.43 20.44 -6.69
CA THR A 157 -3.27 20.53 -5.48
C THR A 157 -2.92 19.50 -4.39
N GLY A 158 -2.08 18.51 -4.72
CA GLY A 158 -1.73 17.38 -3.85
C GLY A 158 -2.89 16.40 -3.60
N GLU A 159 -3.94 16.46 -4.43
CA GLU A 159 -5.19 15.71 -4.29
C GLU A 159 -5.08 14.30 -4.84
N ILE A 160 -5.59 13.28 -4.13
CA ILE A 160 -5.52 11.93 -4.66
C ILE A 160 -6.61 11.66 -5.71
N VAL A 161 -6.28 11.73 -7.00
CA VAL A 161 -7.19 11.33 -8.10
C VAL A 161 -7.17 9.80 -8.21
N GLY A 162 -7.81 9.09 -7.28
CA GLY A 162 -7.89 7.64 -7.45
C GLY A 162 -8.19 6.75 -6.27
N ALA A 163 -9.06 7.12 -5.34
CA ALA A 163 -9.85 6.08 -4.67
C ALA A 163 -10.97 5.56 -5.60
N VAL A 164 -10.62 5.12 -6.82
CA VAL A 164 -11.52 4.34 -7.68
C VAL A 164 -11.24 2.88 -7.37
N CYS A 165 -11.97 2.32 -6.41
CA CYS A 165 -12.22 0.87 -6.38
C CYS A 165 -13.52 0.63 -7.15
N PRO A 166 -13.58 -0.31 -8.11
CA PRO A 166 -14.85 -0.79 -8.64
C PRO A 166 -15.68 -1.49 -7.56
#